data_AF-A0A183I811-F1
#
_entry.id   AF-A0A183I811-F1
#
_cell.length_a   1.000
_cell.length_b   1.000
_cell.length_c   1.000
_cell.angle_alpha   90.00
_cell.angle_beta   90.00
_cell.angle_gamma   90.00
#
_symmetry.space_group_name_H-M   'P 1'
#
loop_
_entity.id
_entity.type
_entity.pdbx_description
1 polymer ?
#
loop_
_entity_poly.entity_id
_entity_poly.type
_entity_poly.pdbx_seq_one_letter_code
_entity_poly.pdbx_strand_id
1 'polypeptide(L)'
;MFANIGPASYNYDETVSTLRYANRAKNIQNVVRINEDPKDALLRKFQLEIEHLKRLLEKEESSGSEEEMDESGWHKGQKQSRDRYSDRIGELEKTIEIRRNELQKEKELADEEREMLAAELRAKEEELAQAHRDHDLLMNKLKQIEKKIIVGGENMLEKAEKQARLLEQSNAELERGRMNETQLKQALAEKNQERFD
;
A
#
# COMPACT_ATOMS: atom_id res chain seq x y z
N MET A 1 -32.25 3.17 -37.21
CA MET A 1 -31.26 3.54 -38.24
C MET A 1 -31.53 2.71 -39.49
N PHE A 2 -31.55 3.34 -40.66
CA PHE A 2 -31.62 2.64 -41.95
C PHE A 2 -30.30 2.82 -42.69
N ALA A 3 -29.82 1.76 -43.34
CA ALA A 3 -28.59 1.75 -44.10
C ALA A 3 -28.91 1.46 -45.57
N ASN A 4 -28.66 2.42 -46.45
CA ASN A 4 -28.94 2.33 -47.88
C ASN A 4 -27.64 2.00 -48.62
N ILE A 5 -27.65 0.98 -49.47
CA ILE A 5 -26.49 0.50 -50.21
C ILE A 5 -26.83 0.24 -51.68
N GLY A 6 -25.87 0.41 -52.57
CA GLY A 6 -26.01 0.14 -54.00
C GLY A 6 -25.41 -1.22 -54.38
N PRO A 7 -26.07 -2.05 -55.21
CA PRO A 7 -25.62 -3.41 -55.51
C PRO A 7 -24.45 -3.49 -56.52
N ALA A 8 -24.01 -2.35 -57.08
CA ALA A 8 -22.97 -2.33 -58.10
C ALA A 8 -21.59 -2.69 -57.53
N SER A 9 -20.79 -3.42 -58.30
CA SER A 9 -19.49 -3.95 -57.87
C SER A 9 -18.46 -2.87 -57.49
N TYR A 10 -18.52 -1.69 -58.12
CA TYR A 10 -17.62 -0.58 -57.78
C TYR A 10 -17.93 0.08 -56.44
N ASN A 11 -19.12 -0.16 -55.86
CA ASN A 11 -19.51 0.35 -54.53
C ASN A 11 -19.18 -0.63 -53.40
N TYR A 12 -18.41 -1.69 -53.68
CA TYR A 12 -18.16 -2.76 -52.72
C TYR A 12 -17.56 -2.22 -51.40
N ASP A 13 -16.53 -1.39 -51.49
CA ASP A 13 -15.81 -0.88 -50.30
C ASP A 13 -16.70 0.02 -49.41
N GLU A 14 -17.50 0.90 -50.02
CA GLU A 14 -18.47 1.75 -49.33
C GLU A 14 -19.64 0.96 -48.74
N THR A 15 -20.11 -0.06 -49.46
CA THR A 15 -21.17 -0.96 -49.01
C THR A 15 -20.74 -1.74 -47.78
N VAL A 16 -19.52 -2.30 -47.79
CA VAL A 16 -18.95 -3.02 -46.64
C VAL A 16 -18.79 -2.08 -45.44
N SER A 17 -18.32 -0.85 -45.66
CA SER A 17 -18.15 0.13 -44.59
C SER A 17 -19.48 0.56 -43.95
N THR A 18 -20.50 0.79 -44.77
CA THR A 18 -21.86 1.13 -44.33
C THR A 18 -22.50 -0.01 -43.53
N LEU A 19 -22.37 -1.26 -44.00
CA LEU A 19 -22.90 -2.45 -43.30
C LEU A 19 -22.17 -2.69 -41.97
N ARG A 20 -20.85 -2.50 -41.92
CA ARG A 20 -20.08 -2.59 -40.66
C ARG A 20 -20.56 -1.55 -39.65
N TYR A 21 -20.81 -0.31 -40.10
CA TYR A 21 -21.34 0.74 -39.23
C TYR A 21 -22.76 0.41 -38.73
N ALA A 22 -23.63 -0.07 -39.62
CA ALA A 22 -24.98 -0.51 -39.25
C ALA A 22 -24.96 -1.65 -38.22
N ASN A 23 -24.03 -2.61 -38.37
CA ASN A 23 -23.84 -3.69 -37.40
C ASN A 23 -23.43 -3.17 -36.02
N ARG A 24 -22.50 -2.20 -35.95
CA ARG A 24 -22.14 -1.54 -34.68
C ARG A 24 -23.32 -0.80 -34.07
N ALA A 25 -24.08 -0.06 -34.87
CA ALA A 25 -25.25 0.68 -34.43
C ALA A 25 -26.36 -0.23 -33.88
N LYS A 26 -26.53 -1.45 -34.44
CA LYS A 26 -27.45 -2.47 -33.92
C LYS A 26 -27.13 -2.89 -32.49
N ASN A 27 -25.85 -2.85 -32.10
CA ASN A 27 -25.41 -3.26 -30.78
C ASN A 27 -25.55 -2.17 -29.72
N ILE A 28 -25.97 -0.95 -30.09
CA ILE A 28 -26.23 0.13 -29.14
C ILE A 28 -27.55 -0.15 -28.40
N GLN A 29 -27.48 -0.32 -27.09
CA GLN A 29 -28.64 -0.56 -26.23
C GLN A 29 -29.07 0.73 -25.55
N ASN A 30 -30.26 1.23 -25.91
CA ASN A 30 -30.87 2.36 -25.23
C ASN A 30 -31.87 1.87 -24.19
N VAL A 31 -31.78 2.39 -22.97
CA VAL A 31 -32.80 2.18 -21.94
C VAL A 31 -33.93 3.18 -22.18
N VAL A 32 -35.06 2.69 -22.68
CA VAL A 32 -36.24 3.53 -22.90
C VAL A 32 -36.90 3.82 -21.56
N ARG A 33 -37.12 5.10 -21.28
CA ARG A 33 -37.91 5.57 -20.13
C ARG A 33 -39.11 6.33 -20.67
N ILE A 34 -40.27 6.11 -20.08
CA ILE A 34 -41.42 6.96 -20.30
C ILE A 34 -41.07 8.30 -19.65
N ASN A 35 -41.06 9.36 -20.45
CA ASN A 35 -40.85 10.72 -19.95
C ASN A 35 -42.12 11.15 -19.22
N GLU A 36 -42.21 10.78 -17.95
CA GLU A 36 -43.25 11.24 -17.02
C GLU A 36 -42.76 12.52 -16.34
N ASP A 37 -43.68 13.45 -16.06
CA ASP A 37 -43.35 14.62 -15.26
C ASP A 37 -42.89 14.18 -13.86
N PRO A 38 -41.86 14.84 -13.28
CA PRO A 38 -41.29 14.43 -11.99
C PRO A 38 -42.33 14.49 -10.86
N LYS A 39 -43.35 15.34 -10.99
CA LYS A 39 -44.46 15.45 -10.05
C LYS A 39 -45.37 14.23 -10.12
N ASP A 40 -45.72 13.78 -11.31
CA ASP A 40 -46.62 12.64 -11.54
C ASP A 40 -45.95 11.31 -11.17
N ALA A 41 -44.66 11.17 -11.48
CA ALA A 41 -43.86 10.02 -11.07
C ALA A 41 -43.77 9.90 -9.54
N LEU A 42 -43.66 11.04 -8.84
CA LEU A 42 -43.64 11.08 -7.38
C LEU A 42 -45.01 10.75 -6.79
N LEU A 43 -46.09 11.28 -7.37
CA LEU A 43 -47.46 10.97 -6.96
C LEU A 43 -47.75 9.48 -7.08
N ARG A 44 -47.35 8.84 -8.18
CA ARG A 44 -47.53 7.40 -8.39
C ARG A 44 -46.76 6.57 -7.36
N LYS A 45 -45.51 6.95 -7.06
CA LYS A 45 -44.71 6.30 -6.02
C LYS A 45 -45.37 6.41 -4.65
N PHE A 46 -45.87 7.60 -4.28
CA PHE A 46 -46.57 7.78 -3.02
C PHE A 46 -47.88 7.01 -2.96
N GLN A 47 -48.65 6.93 -4.05
CA GLN A 47 -49.86 6.11 -4.09
C GLN A 47 -49.56 4.63 -3.88
N LEU A 48 -48.53 4.09 -4.54
CA LEU A 48 -48.10 2.70 -4.36
C LEU A 48 -47.60 2.43 -2.94
N GLU A 49 -46.84 3.35 -2.35
CA GLU A 49 -46.34 3.21 -0.99
C GLU A 49 -47.47 3.27 0.05
N ILE A 50 -48.43 4.19 -0.15
CA ILE A 50 -49.64 4.27 0.69
C ILE A 50 -50.45 2.96 0.59
N GLU A 51 -50.62 2.41 -0.60
CA GLU A 51 -51.33 1.15 -0.79
C GLU A 51 -50.59 -0.02 -0.12
N HIS A 52 -49.27 -0.07 -0.24
CA HIS A 52 -48.42 -1.07 0.41
C HIS A 52 -48.51 -0.99 1.94
N LEU A 53 -48.38 0.20 2.52
CA LEU A 53 -48.49 0.41 3.95
C LEU A 53 -49.89 0.10 4.48
N LYS A 54 -50.95 0.47 3.74
CA LYS A 54 -52.33 0.10 4.08
C LYS A 54 -52.52 -1.42 4.10
N ARG A 55 -51.96 -2.14 3.12
CA ARG A 55 -52.02 -3.60 3.07
C ARG A 55 -51.27 -4.26 4.23
N LEU A 56 -50.14 -3.69 4.66
CA LEU A 56 -49.40 -4.18 5.83
C LEU A 56 -50.20 -3.98 7.12
N LEU A 57 -50.81 -2.81 7.30
CA LEU A 57 -51.67 -2.52 8.45
C LEU A 57 -52.93 -3.39 8.47
N GLU A 58 -53.59 -3.56 7.33
CA GLU A 58 -54.78 -4.41 7.21
C GLU A 58 -54.46 -5.88 7.51
N LYS A 59 -53.29 -6.37 7.10
CA LYS A 59 -52.81 -7.72 7.45
C LYS A 59 -52.49 -7.86 8.94
N GLU A 60 -52.08 -6.79 9.60
CA GLU A 60 -51.80 -6.76 11.04
C GLU A 60 -53.10 -6.65 11.86
N GLU A 61 -54.12 -5.94 11.36
CA GLU A 61 -55.46 -5.84 11.95
C GLU A 61 -56.31 -7.10 11.73
N SER A 62 -56.21 -7.75 10.56
CA SER A 62 -56.93 -9.01 10.27
C SER A 62 -56.37 -10.21 11.05
N SER A 63 -55.16 -10.08 11.62
CA SER A 63 -54.61 -11.05 12.56
C SER A 63 -55.31 -11.04 13.93
N GLY A 64 -56.24 -10.10 14.17
CA GLY A 64 -56.89 -9.90 15.47
C GLY A 64 -58.42 -9.96 15.47
N SER A 65 -59.08 -10.40 14.40
CA SER A 65 -60.55 -10.34 14.31
C SER A 65 -61.19 -11.54 13.62
N GLU A 66 -61.19 -12.69 14.31
CA GLU A 66 -62.29 -13.66 14.22
C GLU A 66 -62.66 -14.07 15.65
N GLU A 67 -63.63 -13.39 16.25
CA GLU A 67 -64.58 -13.96 17.22
C GLU A 67 -65.63 -12.89 17.58
N GLU A 68 -66.89 -13.15 17.21
CA GLU A 68 -68.06 -12.41 17.69
C GLU A 68 -68.20 -12.58 19.21
N MET A 69 -67.93 -11.55 20.03
CA MET A 69 -68.46 -11.52 21.41
C MET A 69 -68.32 -10.15 22.12
N ASP A 70 -69.47 -9.65 22.58
CA ASP A 70 -69.77 -8.77 23.73
C ASP A 70 -68.99 -7.45 23.96
N GLU A 71 -69.73 -6.34 23.98
CA GLU A 71 -69.28 -4.94 24.14
C GLU A 71 -68.70 -4.60 25.53
N SER A 72 -68.70 -5.54 26.49
CA SER A 72 -68.24 -5.27 27.86
C SER A 72 -66.74 -5.57 28.12
N GLY A 73 -66.05 -6.25 27.19
CA GLY A 73 -64.66 -6.71 27.34
C GLY A 73 -63.57 -5.86 26.65
N TRP A 74 -63.95 -4.96 25.74
CA TRP A 74 -63.05 -4.26 24.80
C TRP A 74 -61.91 -3.46 25.48
N HIS A 75 -62.18 -2.85 26.64
CA HIS A 75 -61.16 -2.03 27.32
C HIS A 75 -60.08 -2.84 28.07
N LYS A 76 -60.31 -4.12 28.38
CA LYS A 76 -59.32 -4.95 29.11
C LYS A 76 -58.25 -5.56 28.18
N GLY A 77 -58.63 -6.02 27.00
CA GLY A 77 -57.71 -6.62 26.02
C GLY A 77 -56.74 -5.61 25.39
N GLN A 78 -57.22 -4.40 25.08
CA GLN A 78 -56.38 -3.31 24.56
C GLN A 78 -55.32 -2.86 25.57
N LYS A 79 -55.67 -2.83 26.86
CA LYS A 79 -54.75 -2.44 27.94
C LYS A 79 -53.66 -3.49 28.18
N GLN A 80 -54.02 -4.78 28.15
CA GLN A 80 -53.06 -5.89 28.25
C GLN A 80 -52.12 -6.00 27.03
N SER A 81 -52.61 -5.70 25.82
CA SER A 81 -51.75 -5.64 24.63
C SER A 81 -50.75 -4.47 24.73
N ARG A 82 -51.23 -3.29 25.14
CA ARG A 82 -50.42 -2.09 25.31
C ARG A 82 -49.38 -2.19 26.43
N ASP A 83 -49.72 -2.86 27.54
CA ASP A 83 -48.77 -3.16 28.62
C ASP A 83 -47.68 -4.15 28.15
N ARG A 84 -48.03 -5.21 27.41
CA ARG A 84 -47.03 -6.12 26.82
C ARG A 84 -46.11 -5.45 25.79
N TYR A 85 -46.64 -4.51 25.01
CA TYR A 85 -45.82 -3.68 24.12
C TYR A 85 -44.88 -2.75 24.91
N SER A 86 -45.36 -2.15 26.01
CA SER A 86 -44.55 -1.30 26.89
C SER A 86 -43.40 -2.07 27.54
N ASP A 87 -43.67 -3.27 28.05
CA ASP A 87 -42.66 -4.13 28.67
C ASP A 87 -41.59 -4.57 27.66
N ARG A 88 -42.02 -4.96 26.45
CA ARG A 88 -41.10 -5.32 25.36
C ARG A 88 -40.24 -4.15 24.90
N ILE A 89 -40.79 -2.93 24.87
CA ILE A 89 -40.02 -1.71 24.55
C ILE A 89 -38.98 -1.46 25.65
N GLY A 90 -39.35 -1.57 26.93
CA GLY A 90 -38.41 -1.38 28.05
C GLY A 90 -37.29 -2.44 28.08
N GLU A 91 -37.57 -3.69 27.71
CA GLU A 91 -36.55 -4.72 27.55
C GLU A 91 -35.61 -4.43 26.36
N LEU A 92 -36.16 -3.98 25.23
CA LEU A 92 -35.37 -3.57 24.06
C LEU A 92 -34.49 -2.36 24.38
N GLU A 93 -34.98 -1.37 25.10
CA GLU A 93 -34.20 -0.22 25.55
C GLU A 93 -33.01 -0.63 26.41
N LYS A 94 -33.22 -1.53 27.39
CA LYS A 94 -32.14 -2.07 28.24
C LYS A 94 -31.09 -2.83 27.43
N THR A 95 -31.52 -3.66 26.46
CA THR A 95 -30.56 -4.39 25.61
C THR A 95 -29.77 -3.47 24.68
N ILE A 96 -30.40 -2.40 24.17
CA ILE A 96 -29.72 -1.36 23.39
C ILE A 96 -28.70 -0.62 24.25
N GLU A 97 -29.05 -0.29 25.49
CA GLU A 97 -28.15 0.41 26.42
C GLU A 97 -26.94 -0.44 26.80
N ILE A 98 -27.14 -1.74 27.08
CA ILE A 98 -26.04 -2.69 27.32
C ILE A 98 -25.11 -2.76 26.09
N ARG A 99 -25.67 -2.98 24.89
CA ARG A 99 -24.88 -3.03 23.64
C ARG A 99 -24.15 -1.73 23.36
N ARG A 100 -24.76 -0.57 23.67
CA ARG A 100 -24.14 0.74 23.48
C ARG A 100 -22.92 0.90 24.40
N ASN A 101 -23.02 0.46 25.66
CA ASN A 101 -21.91 0.51 26.61
C ASN A 101 -20.80 -0.48 26.25
N GLU A 102 -21.14 -1.67 25.75
CA GLU A 102 -20.17 -2.64 25.23
C GLU A 102 -19.40 -2.06 24.03
N LEU A 103 -20.13 -1.50 23.05
CA LEU A 103 -19.52 -0.85 21.88
C LEU A 103 -18.65 0.36 22.25
N GLN A 104 -18.99 1.08 23.32
CA GLN A 104 -18.20 2.22 23.77
C GLN A 104 -16.88 1.77 24.42
N LYS A 105 -16.92 0.73 25.28
CA LYS A 105 -15.70 0.13 25.86
C LYS A 105 -14.77 -0.46 24.81
N GLU A 106 -15.33 -1.13 23.79
CA GLU A 106 -14.53 -1.69 22.68
C GLU A 106 -13.83 -0.59 21.88
N LYS A 107 -14.48 0.56 21.66
CA LYS A 107 -13.86 1.72 21.00
C LYS A 107 -12.74 2.33 21.85
N GLU A 108 -12.97 2.51 23.15
CA GLU A 108 -11.96 3.08 24.06
C GLU A 108 -10.71 2.18 24.11
N LEU A 109 -10.88 0.87 24.24
CA LEU A 109 -9.76 -0.09 24.18
C LEU A 109 -9.04 -0.05 22.84
N ALA A 110 -9.78 0.02 21.72
CA ALA A 110 -9.18 0.11 20.39
C ALA A 110 -8.41 1.42 20.17
N ASP A 111 -8.87 2.53 20.76
CA ASP A 111 -8.19 3.81 20.68
C ASP A 111 -6.91 3.80 21.53
N GLU A 112 -6.93 3.20 22.73
CA GLU A 112 -5.72 2.99 23.57
C GLU A 112 -4.67 2.12 22.84
N GLU A 113 -5.08 1.00 22.24
CA GLU A 113 -4.18 0.13 21.46
C GLU A 113 -3.59 0.86 20.25
N ARG A 114 -4.38 1.69 19.57
CA ARG A 114 -3.92 2.52 18.45
C ARG A 114 -2.90 3.57 18.88
N GLU A 115 -3.12 4.22 20.02
CA GLU A 115 -2.17 5.21 20.56
C GLU A 115 -0.84 4.54 20.94
N MET A 116 -0.88 3.37 21.56
CA MET A 116 0.34 2.60 21.89
C MET A 116 1.12 2.19 20.64
N LEU A 117 0.45 1.65 19.62
CA LEU A 117 1.08 1.30 18.35
C LEU A 117 1.64 2.53 17.62
N ALA A 118 0.93 3.66 17.66
CA ALA A 118 1.41 4.91 17.09
C ALA A 118 2.66 5.45 17.82
N ALA A 119 2.72 5.31 19.15
CA ALA A 119 3.89 5.68 19.94
C ALA A 119 5.09 4.78 19.63
N GLU A 120 4.88 3.46 19.49
CA GLU A 120 5.92 2.51 19.11
C GLU A 120 6.47 2.79 17.70
N LEU A 121 5.59 3.06 16.73
CA LEU A 121 6.01 3.43 15.37
C LEU A 121 6.84 4.72 15.35
N ARG A 122 6.43 5.74 16.10
CA ARG A 122 7.22 6.98 16.22
C ARG A 122 8.61 6.73 16.81
N ALA A 123 8.71 5.91 17.86
CA ALA A 123 10.00 5.55 18.45
C ALA A 123 10.89 4.82 17.43
N LYS A 124 10.32 3.92 16.62
CA LYS A 124 11.05 3.22 15.55
C LYS A 124 11.48 4.14 14.42
N GLU A 125 10.66 5.09 14.02
CA GLU A 125 11.01 6.11 13.02
C GLU A 125 12.18 6.98 13.51
N GLU A 126 12.18 7.37 14.79
CA GLU A 126 13.28 8.14 15.39
C GLU A 126 14.58 7.34 15.46
N GLU A 127 14.54 6.06 15.88
CA GLU A 127 15.70 5.16 15.86
C GLU A 127 16.29 5.03 14.45
N LEU A 128 15.44 4.82 13.44
CA LEU A 128 15.85 4.71 12.04
C LEU A 128 16.48 6.02 11.55
N ALA A 129 15.89 7.17 11.89
CA ALA A 129 16.45 8.47 11.54
C ALA A 129 17.82 8.71 12.19
N GLN A 130 18.03 8.28 13.44
CA GLN A 130 19.33 8.34 14.08
C GLN A 130 20.36 7.45 13.37
N ALA A 131 19.98 6.21 13.05
CA ALA A 131 20.86 5.28 12.33
C ALA A 131 21.28 5.82 10.94
N HIS A 132 20.37 6.46 10.21
CA HIS A 132 20.70 7.14 8.95
C HIS A 132 21.68 8.30 9.15
N ARG A 133 21.49 9.15 10.18
CA ARG A 133 22.44 10.24 10.47
C ARG A 133 23.83 9.71 10.81
N ASP A 134 23.91 8.65 11.61
CA ASP A 134 25.17 8.02 11.97
C ASP A 134 25.85 7.41 10.75
N HIS A 135 25.09 6.75 9.87
CA HIS A 135 25.58 6.24 8.59
C HIS A 135 26.16 7.35 7.70
N ASP A 136 25.45 8.47 7.55
CA ASP A 136 25.91 9.61 6.76
C ASP A 136 27.19 10.23 7.32
N LEU A 137 27.30 10.33 8.65
CA LEU A 137 28.51 10.80 9.32
C LEU A 137 29.70 9.86 9.06
N LEU A 138 29.49 8.54 9.15
CA LEU A 138 30.52 7.55 8.85
C LEU A 138 30.92 7.60 7.37
N MET A 139 29.97 7.70 6.45
CA MET A 139 30.23 7.84 5.02
C MET A 139 31.04 9.10 4.70
N ASN A 140 30.73 10.23 5.34
CA ASN A 140 31.50 11.45 5.18
C ASN A 140 32.92 11.32 5.72
N LYS A 141 33.10 10.68 6.89
CA LYS A 141 34.44 10.36 7.42
C LYS A 141 35.23 9.47 6.48
N LEU A 142 34.58 8.44 5.92
CA LEU A 142 35.19 7.51 4.97
C LEU A 142 35.65 8.25 3.71
N LYS A 143 34.78 9.07 3.10
CA LYS A 143 35.15 9.93 1.96
C LYS A 143 36.30 10.89 2.28
N GLN A 144 36.36 11.44 3.49
CA GLN A 144 37.49 12.29 3.90
C GLN A 144 38.80 11.50 4.00
N ILE A 145 38.75 10.28 4.53
CA ILE A 145 39.91 9.38 4.60
C ILE A 145 40.34 8.96 3.19
N GLU A 146 39.41 8.56 2.32
CA GLU A 146 39.68 8.24 0.92
C GLU A 146 40.33 9.42 0.18
N LYS A 147 39.79 10.65 0.32
CA LYS A 147 40.40 11.85 -0.27
C LYS A 147 41.80 12.13 0.26
N LYS A 148 42.09 11.84 1.54
CA LYS A 148 43.45 11.98 2.09
C LYS A 148 44.41 10.91 1.57
N ILE A 149 43.90 9.72 1.26
CA ILE A 149 44.68 8.63 0.67
C ILE A 149 44.90 8.85 -0.84
N ILE A 150 43.95 9.50 -1.50
CA ILE A 150 43.97 9.82 -2.94
C ILE A 150 44.27 11.31 -3.11
N VAL A 151 45.53 11.69 -3.00
CA VAL A 151 45.96 13.05 -3.34
C VAL A 151 46.42 13.08 -4.80
N GLY A 152 45.72 13.82 -5.65
CA GLY A 152 46.14 14.08 -7.03
C GLY A 152 45.90 12.96 -8.05
N GLY A 153 45.02 11.99 -7.74
CA GLY A 153 44.67 10.90 -8.67
C GLY A 153 45.58 9.65 -8.55
N GLU A 154 46.53 9.65 -7.62
CA GLU A 154 47.35 8.47 -7.29
C GLU A 154 47.02 7.96 -5.88
N ASN A 155 46.84 6.64 -5.73
CA ASN A 155 46.69 5.97 -4.44
C ASN A 155 48.02 6.03 -3.67
N MET A 156 48.09 6.77 -2.56
CA MET A 156 49.32 6.89 -1.74
C MET A 156 49.81 5.54 -1.21
N LEU A 157 48.90 4.59 -0.97
CA LEU A 157 49.23 3.24 -0.51
C LEU A 157 49.99 2.45 -1.58
N GLU A 158 49.49 2.45 -2.82
CA GLU A 158 50.15 1.78 -3.95
C GLU A 158 51.51 2.42 -4.28
N LYS A 159 51.63 3.74 -4.13
CA LYS A 159 52.88 4.47 -4.34
C LYS A 159 53.93 4.09 -3.29
N ALA A 160 53.52 3.99 -2.02
CA ALA A 160 54.39 3.56 -0.94
C ALA A 160 54.88 2.13 -1.15
N GLU A 161 54.01 1.20 -1.56
CA GLU A 161 54.40 -0.17 -1.90
C GLU A 161 55.39 -0.23 -3.07
N LYS A 162 55.13 0.52 -4.15
CA LYS A 162 56.04 0.59 -5.30
C LYS A 162 57.40 1.18 -4.91
N GLN A 163 57.43 2.25 -4.12
CA GLN A 163 58.67 2.83 -3.60
C GLN A 163 59.43 1.85 -2.70
N ALA A 164 58.74 1.15 -1.81
CA ALA A 164 59.36 0.14 -0.93
C ALA A 164 60.01 -0.99 -1.75
N ARG A 165 59.32 -1.46 -2.79
CA ARG A 165 59.83 -2.52 -3.68
C ARG A 165 61.05 -2.07 -4.49
N LEU A 166 61.05 -0.82 -4.97
CA LEU A 166 62.22 -0.23 -5.66
C LEU A 166 63.42 -0.08 -4.71
N LEU A 167 63.19 0.36 -3.47
CA LEU A 167 64.24 0.46 -2.46
C LEU A 167 64.81 -0.91 -2.09
N GLU A 168 63.96 -1.93 -1.98
CA GLU A 168 64.39 -3.31 -1.71
C GLU A 168 65.27 -3.85 -2.84
N GLN A 169 64.88 -3.64 -4.11
CA GLN A 169 65.69 -4.02 -5.27
C GLN A 169 67.04 -3.29 -5.29
N SER A 170 67.02 -1.97 -5.07
CA SER A 170 68.25 -1.17 -5.00
C SER A 170 69.17 -1.62 -3.86
N ASN A 171 68.63 -1.95 -2.69
CA ASN A 171 69.41 -2.47 -1.56
C ASN A 171 69.99 -3.85 -1.87
N ALA A 172 69.22 -4.74 -2.50
CA ALA A 172 69.72 -6.06 -2.89
C ALA A 172 70.85 -5.97 -3.93
N GLU A 173 70.79 -5.02 -4.86
CA GLU A 173 71.87 -4.74 -5.81
C GLU A 173 73.11 -4.18 -5.11
N LEU A 174 72.95 -3.24 -4.16
CA LEU A 174 74.06 -2.71 -3.37
C LEU A 174 74.74 -3.79 -2.53
N GLU A 175 73.97 -4.69 -1.91
CA GLU A 175 74.52 -5.82 -1.15
C GLU A 175 75.23 -6.82 -2.06
N ARG A 176 74.70 -7.13 -3.24
CA ARG A 176 75.44 -7.92 -4.26
C ARG A 176 76.74 -7.23 -4.68
N GLY A 177 76.72 -5.92 -4.89
CA GLY A 177 77.90 -5.13 -5.21
C GLY A 177 78.96 -5.20 -4.10
N ARG A 178 78.55 -5.04 -2.84
CA ARG A 178 79.41 -5.20 -1.67
C ARG A 178 80.01 -6.59 -1.58
N MET A 179 79.22 -7.64 -1.78
CA MET A 179 79.70 -9.02 -1.74
C MET A 179 80.70 -9.30 -2.86
N ASN A 180 80.47 -8.77 -4.06
CA ASN A 180 81.44 -8.90 -5.15
C ASN A 180 82.72 -8.11 -4.85
N GLU A 181 82.62 -6.91 -4.28
CA GLU A 181 83.78 -6.10 -3.90
C GLU A 181 84.62 -6.77 -2.80
N THR A 182 83.98 -7.35 -1.78
CA THR A 182 84.67 -8.10 -0.72
C THR A 182 85.34 -9.36 -1.26
N GLN A 183 84.66 -10.10 -2.13
CA GLN A 183 85.24 -11.27 -2.81
C GLN A 183 86.46 -10.89 -3.68
N LEU A 184 86.37 -9.81 -4.47
CA LEU A 184 87.50 -9.35 -5.27
C LEU A 184 88.68 -8.91 -4.39
N LYS A 185 88.42 -8.21 -3.28
CA LYS A 185 89.46 -7.81 -2.32
C LYS A 185 90.14 -9.03 -1.68
N GLN A 186 89.37 -10.04 -1.29
CA GLN A 186 89.90 -11.29 -0.75
C GLN A 186 90.76 -12.02 -1.79
N ALA A 187 90.27 -12.21 -3.01
CA ALA A 187 91.03 -12.86 -4.08
C ALA A 187 92.32 -12.10 -4.46
N LEU A 188 92.29 -10.76 -4.44
CA LEU A 188 93.49 -9.93 -4.61
C LEU A 188 94.46 -10.09 -3.44
N ALA A 189 93.98 -10.19 -2.21
CA ALA A 189 94.82 -10.42 -1.03
C ALA A 189 95.50 -11.80 -1.10
N GLU A 190 94.75 -12.87 -1.43
CA GLU A 190 95.30 -14.22 -1.64
C GLU A 190 96.36 -14.23 -2.74
N LYS A 191 96.08 -13.66 -3.92
CA LYS A 191 97.06 -13.55 -5.01
C LYS A 191 98.31 -12.75 -4.65
N ASN A 192 98.17 -11.72 -3.81
CA ASN A 192 99.32 -10.96 -3.32
C ASN A 192 100.12 -11.79 -2.33
N GLN A 193 99.47 -12.58 -1.46
CA GLN A 193 100.13 -13.44 -0.49
C GLN A 193 100.92 -14.57 -1.18
N GLU A 194 100.34 -15.22 -2.21
CA GLU A 194 101.02 -16.20 -3.07
C GLU A 194 102.23 -15.63 -3.84
N ARG A 195 102.34 -14.30 -3.98
CA ARG A 195 103.45 -13.63 -4.66
C ARG A 195 104.63 -13.32 -3.74
N PHE A 196 104.42 -13.38 -2.42
CA PHE A 196 105.43 -13.04 -1.40
C PHE A 196 106.04 -14.29 -0.71
N ASP A 197 105.46 -15.48 -0.91
CA ASP A 197 106.04 -16.79 -0.57
C ASP A 197 106.82 -17.38 -1.78
#